data_AF-A0A822EX80-F1
#
_entry.id   AF-A0A822EX80-F1
#
_cell.length_a   1.000
_cell.length_b   1.000
_cell.length_c   1.000
_cell.angle_alpha   90.00
_cell.angle_beta   90.00
_cell.angle_gamma   90.00
#
_symmetry.space_group_name_H-M   'P 1'
#
loop_
_entity.id
_entity.type
_entity.pdbx_description
1 polymer ?
#
loop_
_entity_poly.entity_id
_entity_poly.type
_entity_poly.pdbx_seq_one_letter_code
_entity_poly.pdbx_strand_id
1 'polypeptide(L)' 'IDGVGIDRDHCTIHNQNGIVTKTAPSEVWLNGKLVLTLFVLQHGSLVYFGRNPTFRYRDSQLVHKTTMKSTNLIQTK' A
#
# COMPACT_ATOMS: atom_id res chain seq x y z
N ILE A 1 -6.55 -16.95 14.25
CA ILE A 1 -5.13 -17.16 13.90
C ILE A 1 -4.52 -15.78 13.91
N ASP A 2 -3.81 -15.43 14.97
CA ASP A 2 -3.07 -14.17 15.01
C ASP A 2 -1.81 -14.35 14.16
N GLY A 3 -1.65 -13.52 13.13
CA GLY A 3 -0.57 -13.69 12.15
C GLY A 3 0.80 -13.48 12.80
N VAL A 4 1.78 -14.31 12.44
CA VAL A 4 3.15 -14.18 12.96
C VAL A 4 3.71 -12.78 12.66
N GLY A 5 4.13 -12.08 13.72
CA GLY A 5 4.67 -10.72 13.64
C GLY A 5 3.62 -9.62 13.53
N ILE A 6 2.32 -9.91 13.77
CA ILE A 6 1.25 -8.91 13.85
C ILE A 6 0.99 -8.58 15.31
N ASP A 7 1.21 -7.32 15.67
CA ASP A 7 0.96 -6.80 17.01
C ASP A 7 -0.50 -6.32 17.13
N ARG A 8 -0.99 -6.15 18.37
CA ARG A 8 -2.35 -5.64 18.64
C ARG A 8 -2.61 -4.29 17.97
N ASP A 9 -1.65 -3.37 18.08
CA ASP A 9 -1.69 -2.03 17.47
C ASP A 9 -0.66 -1.92 16.33
N HIS A 10 -0.81 -2.76 15.29
CA HIS A 10 0.26 -2.99 14.32
C HIS A 10 0.61 -1.78 13.42
N CYS A 11 -0.39 -1.10 12.87
CA CYS A 11 -0.19 0.11 12.07
C CYS A 11 -1.48 0.92 11.96
N THR A 12 -1.34 2.21 11.63
CA THR A 12 -2.46 3.10 11.30
C THR A 12 -2.28 3.64 9.88
N ILE A 13 -3.34 3.56 9.08
CA ILE A 13 -3.39 4.09 7.71
C ILE A 13 -4.23 5.38 7.72
N HIS A 14 -3.62 6.51 7.38
CA HIS A 14 -4.30 7.79 7.26
C HIS A 14 -4.74 8.04 5.81
N ASN A 15 -6.04 8.27 5.61
CA ASN A 15 -6.64 8.47 4.29
C ASN A 15 -6.29 9.84 3.65
N GLN A 16 -5.73 10.78 4.40
CA GLN A 16 -5.31 12.09 3.89
C GLN A 16 -3.97 11.99 3.15
N ASN A 17 -3.96 11.38 1.96
CA ASN A 17 -2.79 11.13 1.08
C ASN A 17 -2.16 9.74 1.19
N GLY A 18 -2.85 8.75 1.80
CA GLY A 18 -2.32 7.39 1.91
C GLY A 18 -1.07 7.28 2.77
N ILE A 19 -0.88 8.23 3.70
CA ILE A 19 0.22 8.21 4.67
C ILE A 19 -0.05 7.07 5.65
N VAL A 20 0.89 6.16 5.80
CA VAL A 20 0.82 5.07 6.77
C VAL A 20 1.84 5.32 7.84
N THR A 21 1.35 5.39 9.07
CA THR A 21 2.16 5.47 10.26
C THR A 21 2.21 4.10 10.91
N LYS A 22 3.43 3.59 11.04
CA LYS A 22 3.68 2.35 11.75
C LYS A 22 3.74 2.63 13.25
N THR A 23 3.10 1.80 14.06
CA THR A 23 3.34 1.80 15.50
C THR A 23 4.65 1.03 15.74
N ALA A 24 5.62 1.61 16.44
CA ALA A 24 6.79 0.84 16.85
C ALA A 24 6.35 -0.21 17.90
N PRO A 25 6.85 -1.47 17.86
CA PRO A 25 7.94 -2.01 17.05
C PRO A 25 7.49 -2.85 15.82
N SER A 26 6.26 -2.67 15.33
CA SER A 26 5.65 -3.57 14.36
C SER A 26 6.43 -3.76 13.06
N GLU A 27 6.39 -4.97 12.52
CA GLU A 27 7.07 -5.37 11.28
C GLU A 27 6.14 -5.17 10.08
N VAL A 28 6.45 -4.20 9.21
CA VAL A 28 5.65 -3.93 8.00
C VAL A 28 6.57 -3.95 6.79
N TRP A 29 6.22 -4.72 5.75
CA TRP A 29 6.97 -4.78 4.50
C TRP A 29 6.18 -4.18 3.34
N LEU A 30 6.85 -3.37 2.53
CA LEU A 30 6.35 -2.82 1.27
C LEU A 30 7.18 -3.35 0.11
N ASN A 31 6.52 -4.00 -0.84
CA ASN A 31 7.16 -4.55 -2.04
C ASN A 31 8.42 -5.38 -1.71
N GLY A 32 8.35 -6.18 -0.64
CA GLY A 32 9.46 -7.01 -0.16
C GLY A 32 10.54 -6.29 0.66
N LYS A 33 10.37 -5.02 1.01
CA LYS A 33 11.31 -4.25 1.83
C LYS A 33 10.72 -3.90 3.19
N LEU A 34 11.46 -4.17 4.27
CA LEU A 34 11.06 -3.81 5.63
C LEU A 34 11.02 -2.29 5.77
N VAL A 35 9.95 -1.79 6.38
CA VAL A 35 9.74 -0.37 6.61
C VAL A 35 9.94 -0.03 8.08
N LEU A 36 10.90 0.85 8.33
CA LEU A 36 11.33 1.21 9.68
C LEU A 36 10.68 2.50 10.18
N THR A 37 10.29 3.40 9.27
CA THR A 37 9.77 4.74 9.55
C THR A 37 8.41 4.96 8.89
N LEU A 38 7.84 6.17 9.02
CA LEU A 38 6.64 6.58 8.31
C LEU A 38 6.82 6.49 6.80
N PHE A 39 5.77 6.07 6.08
CA PHE A 39 5.82 5.88 4.63
C PHE A 39 4.50 6.26 3.97
N VAL A 40 4.54 6.44 2.65
CA VAL A 40 3.35 6.72 1.83
C VAL A 40 3.07 5.53 0.93
N LEU A 41 1.82 5.07 0.89
CA LEU A 41 1.40 4.02 -0.02
C LEU A 41 1.25 4.56 -1.44
N GLN A 42 1.93 3.90 -2.37
CA GLN A 42 1.78 4.16 -3.80
C GLN A 42 0.82 3.15 -4.43
N HIS A 43 0.06 3.59 -5.43
CA HIS A 43 -0.83 2.71 -6.20
C HIS A 43 -0.07 1.46 -6.66
N GLY A 44 -0.61 0.28 -6.37
CA GLY A 44 -0.02 -1.00 -6.74
C GLY A 44 0.93 -1.61 -5.71
N SER A 45 1.29 -0.89 -4.65
CA SER A 45 2.16 -1.41 -3.59
C SER A 45 1.59 -2.67 -2.94
N LEU A 46 2.42 -3.69 -2.78
CA LEU A 46 2.15 -4.88 -2.00
C LEU A 46 2.55 -4.65 -0.54
N VAL A 47 1.61 -4.86 0.36
CA VAL A 47 1.76 -4.62 1.80
C VAL A 47 1.68 -5.95 2.56
N TYR A 48 2.63 -6.15 3.46
CA TYR A 48 2.71 -7.29 4.37
C TYR A 48 2.79 -6.77 5.79
N PHE A 49 1.91 -7.27 6.65
CA PHE A 49 1.94 -7.09 8.10
C PHE A 49 2.54 -8.33 8.75
N GLY A 50 3.55 -8.12 9.59
CA GLY A 50 4.44 -9.18 10.03
C GLY A 50 5.07 -9.88 8.82
N ARG A 51 4.97 -11.22 8.81
CA ARG A 51 5.48 -12.08 7.73
C ARG A 51 4.38 -12.63 6.83
N ASN A 52 3.19 -12.02 6.85
CA ASN A 52 2.02 -12.52 6.14
C ASN A 52 1.65 -11.61 4.96
N PRO A 53 1.39 -12.16 3.75
CA PRO A 53 0.84 -11.38 2.65
C PRO A 53 -0.52 -10.84 3.05
N THR A 54 -0.67 -9.51 3.03
CA THR A 54 -1.89 -8.86 3.56
C THR A 54 -2.75 -8.27 2.44
N PHE A 55 -2.26 -7.30 1.67
CA PHE A 55 -3.06 -6.68 0.61
C PHE A 55 -2.23 -5.95 -0.45
N ARG A 56 -2.88 -5.59 -1.57
CA ARG A 56 -2.35 -4.67 -2.58
C ARG A 56 -3.09 -3.33 -2.50
N TYR A 57 -2.38 -2.23 -2.31
CA TYR A 57 -2.97 -0.89 -2.25
C TYR A 57 -3.42 -0.44 -3.65
N ARG A 58 -4.66 0.06 -3.75
CA ARG A 58 -5.20 0.65 -4.99
C ARG A 58 -5.74 2.04 -4.72
N ASP A 59 -5.09 3.04 -5.30
CA ASP A 59 -5.63 4.39 -5.42
C ASP A 59 -6.48 4.51 -6.69
N SER A 60 -7.79 4.75 -6.56
CA SER A 60 -8.74 4.84 -7.67
C SER A 60 -8.52 6.06 -8.55
N GLN A 61 -8.02 7.17 -8.02
CA GLN A 61 -7.79 8.40 -8.78
C GLN A 61 -6.65 8.22 -9.79
N LEU A 62 -5.64 7.42 -9.44
CA LEU A 62 -4.55 7.04 -10.34
C LEU A 62 -4.97 6.00 -11.38
N VAL A 63 -5.88 5.07 -11.02
CA VAL A 63 -6.45 4.10 -11.97
C VAL A 63 -7.17 4.83 -13.10
N HIS A 64 -8.02 5.80 -12.77
CA HIS A 64 -8.83 6.51 -13.77
C HIS A 64 -7.96 7.34 -14.74
N LYS A 65 -6.89 7.97 -14.24
CA LYS A 65 -5.93 8.72 -15.08
C LYS A 65 -5.19 7.81 -16.07
N THR A 66 -4.87 6.58 -15.66
CA THR A 66 -4.14 5.63 -16.51
C THR A 66 -5.07 5.01 -17.56
N THR A 67 -6.29 4.65 -17.17
CA THR A 67 -7.31 4.15 -18.11
C THR A 67 -7.63 5.18 -19.20
N MET A 68 -7.85 6.45 -18.82
CA MET A 68 -8.12 7.50 -19.82
C MET A 68 -6.95 7.74 -20.79
N LYS A 69 -5.69 7.61 -20.35
CA LYS A 69 -4.54 7.70 -21.27
C LYS A 69 -4.48 6.54 -22.26
N SER A 70 -4.78 5.32 -21.82
CA SER A 70 -4.81 4.14 -22.70
C SER A 70 -5.93 4.21 -23.73
N THR A 71 -7.10 4.74 -23.38
CA THR A 71 -8.21 4.91 -24.34
C THR A 71 -7.89 5.94 -25.41
N ASN A 72 -7.22 7.05 -25.05
CA ASN A 72 -6.80 8.07 -26.03
C ASN A 72 -5.67 7.61 -26.97
N LEU A 73 -4.89 6.60 -26.60
CA LEU A 73 -3.85 6.01 -27.47
C LEU A 73 -4.41 5.02 -28.49
N ILE A 74 -5.60 4.45 -28.26
CA ILE A 74 -6.26 3.53 -29.20
C ILE A 74 -7.14 4.29 -30.21
N GLN A 75 -7.44 5.58 -29.94
CA GLN A 75 -8.31 6.42 -30.77
C GLN A 75 -7.53 7.47 -31.58
N THR A 76 -6.42 7.07 -32.19
CA THR A 76 -5.80 7.86 -33.28
C THR A 76 -5.61 7.00 -34.51
N LYS A 77 -6.58 7.19 -35.43
CA LYS A 77 -6.65 6.82 -36.86
C LYS A 77 -6.53 5.35 -37.26
#